data_AF-A0A5J6FJW1-F1
#
_entry.id   AF-A0A5J6FJW1-F1
#
_cell.length_a   1.000
_cell.length_b   1.000
_cell.length_c   1.000
_cell.angle_alpha   90.00
_cell.angle_beta   90.00
_cell.angle_gamma   90.00
#
_symmetry.space_group_name_H-M   'P 1'
#
loop_
_entity.id
_entity.type
_entity.pdbx_description
1 polymer ?
#
loop_
_entity_poly.entity_id
_entity_poly.type
_entity_poly.pdbx_seq_one_letter_code
_entity_poly.pdbx_strand_id
1 'polypeptide(L)'
;MSEHLGAGPERSAVSSASVVTGPPLTHRVWRTPAHALVLGPCADNGPYGYLTHLQLSCTPLDCAPGLPPEGDREALEKWIEAHIDW
;
A
#
# COMPACT_ATOMS: atom_id res chain seq x y z
N MET A 1 -4.03 12.73 -12.56
CA MET A 1 -4.59 11.39 -12.26
C MET A 1 -4.75 10.56 -13.54
N SER A 2 -5.31 11.14 -14.62
CA SER A 2 -5.51 10.45 -15.91
C SER A 2 -4.22 9.92 -16.56
N GLU A 3 -3.07 10.58 -16.36
CA GLU A 3 -1.78 10.14 -16.91
C GLU A 3 -1.25 8.83 -16.29
N HIS A 4 -1.79 8.41 -15.15
CA HIS A 4 -1.39 7.17 -14.48
C HIS A 4 -2.44 6.05 -14.62
N LEU A 5 -3.58 6.32 -15.26
CA LEU A 5 -4.60 5.31 -15.50
C LEU A 5 -4.11 4.31 -16.55
N GLY A 6 -3.97 3.04 -16.14
CA GLY A 6 -3.44 1.96 -16.98
C GLY A 6 -1.92 1.77 -16.91
N ALA A 7 -1.19 2.62 -16.18
CA ALA A 7 0.22 2.42 -15.92
C ALA A 7 0.47 1.30 -14.90
N GLY A 8 1.54 0.52 -15.10
CA GLY A 8 2.01 -0.44 -14.10
C GLY A 8 2.42 0.26 -12.79
N PRO A 9 2.49 -0.49 -11.67
CA PRO A 9 2.91 0.07 -10.40
C PRO A 9 4.36 0.54 -10.44
N GLU A 10 4.64 1.65 -9.77
CA GLU A 10 6.00 2.17 -9.57
C GLU A 10 6.80 1.27 -8.62
N ARG A 11 6.13 0.69 -7.62
CA ARG A 11 6.71 -0.32 -6.72
C ARG A 11 5.75 -1.48 -6.51
N SER A 12 6.32 -2.67 -6.37
CA SER A 12 5.62 -3.85 -5.87
C SER A 12 6.42 -4.45 -4.73
N ALA A 13 5.75 -4.76 -3.62
CA ALA A 13 6.39 -5.37 -2.45
C ALA A 13 5.46 -6.40 -1.83
N VAL A 14 6.01 -7.56 -1.49
CA VAL A 14 5.29 -8.57 -0.72
C VAL A 14 5.45 -8.22 0.75
N SER A 15 4.35 -7.99 1.45
CA SER A 15 4.36 -7.61 2.86
C SER A 15 3.15 -8.20 3.60
N SER A 16 3.31 -8.37 4.91
CA SER A 16 2.23 -8.72 5.85
C SER A 16 1.73 -7.52 6.65
N ALA A 17 2.18 -6.30 6.35
CA ALA A 17 1.88 -5.08 7.11
C ALA A 17 0.39 -4.87 7.44
N SER A 18 -0.50 -5.30 6.54
CA SER A 18 -1.95 -5.13 6.66
C SER A 18 -2.72 -6.45 6.72
N VAL A 19 -2.04 -7.56 7.03
CA VAL A 19 -2.64 -8.90 7.15
C VAL A 19 -2.53 -9.37 8.60
N VAL A 20 -3.67 -9.60 9.27
CA VAL A 20 -3.71 -10.16 10.63
C VAL A 20 -3.47 -11.67 10.62
N THR A 21 -4.01 -12.38 9.62
CA THR A 21 -3.81 -13.82 9.41
C THR A 21 -3.70 -14.15 7.92
N GLY A 22 -2.70 -14.94 7.52
CA GLY A 22 -2.55 -15.40 6.14
C GLY A 22 -1.14 -15.20 5.57
N PRO A 23 -0.89 -15.65 4.33
CA PRO A 23 0.40 -15.43 3.67
C PRO A 23 0.61 -13.94 3.36
N PRO A 24 1.88 -13.46 3.30
CA PRO A 24 2.19 -12.13 2.79
C PRO A 24 1.62 -11.92 1.39
N LEU A 25 1.08 -10.74 1.11
CA LEU A 25 0.50 -10.41 -0.20
C LEU A 25 1.16 -9.18 -0.80
N THR A 26 1.02 -9.06 -2.12
CA THR A 26 1.67 -8.01 -2.89
C THR A 26 0.92 -6.69 -2.77
N HIS A 27 1.59 -5.70 -2.21
CA HIS A 27 1.25 -4.29 -2.33
C HIS A 27 1.73 -3.74 -3.67
N ARG A 28 0.95 -2.85 -4.24
CA ARG A 28 1.26 -2.10 -5.45
C ARG A 28 1.13 -0.62 -5.17
N VAL A 29 2.17 0.13 -5.50
CA VAL A 29 2.26 1.56 -5.20
C VAL A 29 2.36 2.33 -6.50
N TRP A 30 1.61 3.42 -6.58
CA TRP A 30 1.76 4.46 -7.59
C TRP A 30 1.86 5.80 -6.89
N ARG A 31 2.57 6.74 -7.50
CA ARG A 31 2.55 8.14 -7.10
C ARG A 31 2.05 9.00 -8.24
N THR A 32 1.20 9.95 -7.86
CA THR A 32 0.93 11.14 -8.66
C THR A 32 1.70 12.30 -8.02
N PRO A 33 1.76 13.48 -8.65
CA PRO A 33 2.42 14.64 -8.05
C PRO A 33 1.90 15.04 -6.65
N ALA A 34 0.66 14.67 -6.30
CA ALA A 34 0.03 15.09 -5.05
C ALA A 34 -0.46 13.94 -4.15
N HIS A 35 -0.58 12.72 -4.68
CA HIS A 35 -1.16 11.59 -3.96
C HIS A 35 -0.35 10.32 -4.13
N ALA A 36 -0.31 9.52 -3.07
CA ALA A 36 0.02 8.11 -3.10
C ALA A 36 -1.24 7.28 -3.37
N LEU A 37 -1.10 6.28 -4.22
CA LEU A 37 -2.10 5.24 -4.43
C LEU A 37 -1.48 3.91 -4.02
N VAL A 38 -2.10 3.23 -3.06
CA VAL A 38 -1.62 1.95 -2.54
C VAL A 38 -2.75 0.93 -2.66
N LEU A 39 -2.53 -0.09 -3.49
CA LEU A 39 -3.39 -1.27 -3.53
C LEU A 39 -2.71 -2.39 -2.76
N GLY A 40 -3.36 -2.88 -1.71
CA GLY A 40 -2.81 -3.93 -0.87
C GLY A 40 -3.88 -4.74 -0.16
N PRO A 41 -3.47 -5.81 0.54
CA PRO A 41 -4.36 -6.46 1.48
C PRO A 41 -4.82 -5.50 2.58
N CYS A 42 -5.98 -5.77 3.14
CA CYS A 42 -6.50 -5.11 4.33
C CYS A 42 -7.13 -6.17 5.23
N ALA A 43 -6.87 -6.04 6.53
CA ALA A 43 -7.39 -6.93 7.55
C ALA A 43 -8.91 -6.79 7.64
N ASP A 44 -9.62 -7.92 7.58
CA ASP A 44 -11.01 -7.94 8.02
C ASP A 44 -11.05 -7.93 9.54
N ASN A 45 -11.36 -6.77 10.13
CA ASN A 45 -11.59 -6.66 11.57
C ASN A 45 -13.03 -7.03 11.97
N GLY A 46 -13.83 -7.55 11.03
CA GLY A 46 -15.18 -8.02 11.24
C GLY A 46 -15.26 -9.40 11.94
N PRO A 47 -16.48 -9.92 12.15
CA PRO A 47 -16.71 -11.19 12.86
C PRO A 47 -16.13 -12.42 12.14
N TYR A 48 -15.72 -12.26 10.88
CA TYR A 48 -15.11 -13.28 10.03
C TYR A 48 -13.66 -12.92 9.70
N GLY A 49 -12.86 -12.56 10.72
CA GLY A 49 -11.48 -12.07 10.61
C GLY A 49 -10.44 -13.02 9.99
N TYR A 50 -10.89 -14.03 9.25
CA TYR A 50 -10.11 -14.88 8.36
C TYR A 50 -10.20 -14.44 6.89
N LEU A 51 -11.05 -13.46 6.55
CA LEU A 51 -11.11 -12.92 5.19
C LEU A 51 -10.01 -11.88 4.98
N THR A 52 -9.42 -11.89 3.79
CA THR A 52 -8.48 -10.85 3.34
C THR A 52 -9.17 -10.00 2.29
N HIS A 53 -9.33 -8.72 2.57
CA HIS A 53 -9.86 -7.76 1.60
C HIS A 53 -8.72 -7.13 0.80
N LEU A 54 -9.03 -6.61 -0.38
CA LEU A 54 -8.13 -5.71 -1.11
C LEU A 54 -8.63 -4.28 -0.95
N GLN A 55 -7.76 -3.41 -0.46
CA GLN A 55 -8.04 -1.99 -0.30
C GLN A 55 -7.20 -1.19 -1.29
N LEU A 56 -7.85 -0.24 -1.95
CA LEU A 56 -7.19 0.83 -2.69
C LEU A 56 -7.24 2.11 -1.84
N SER A 57 -6.10 2.49 -1.27
CA SER A 57 -5.94 3.75 -0.53
C SER A 57 -5.44 4.85 -1.45
N CYS A 58 -6.02 6.05 -1.30
CA CYS A 58 -5.59 7.26 -1.98
C CYS A 58 -5.38 8.34 -0.93
N THR A 59 -4.13 8.68 -0.66
CA THR A 59 -3.73 9.60 0.42
C THR A 59 -2.82 10.69 -0.11
N PRO A 60 -2.83 11.90 0.48
CA PRO A 60 -1.90 12.96 0.13
C PRO A 60 -0.45 12.49 0.27
N LEU A 61 0.42 12.84 -0.68
CA LEU A 61 1.81 12.35 -0.71
C LEU A 61 2.67 12.92 0.44
N ASP A 62 2.22 13.99 1.08
CA ASP A 62 2.86 14.65 2.22
C ASP A 62 2.48 14.05 3.58
N CYS A 63 1.61 13.02 3.62
CA CYS A 63 1.25 12.35 4.87
C CYS A 63 2.39 11.50 5.47
N ALA A 64 3.43 11.18 4.68
CA ALA A 64 4.65 10.54 5.16
C ALA A 64 5.89 11.11 4.44
N PRO A 65 7.12 10.77 4.89
CA PRO A 65 8.33 11.05 4.12
C PRO A 65 8.24 10.50 2.69
N GLY A 66 9.06 11.04 1.78
CA GLY A 66 9.07 10.59 0.39
C GLY A 66 9.30 9.08 0.23
N LEU A 67 8.90 8.53 -0.92
CA LEU A 67 9.09 7.10 -1.21
C LEU A 67 10.57 6.72 -1.06
N PRO A 68 10.88 5.64 -0.34
CA PRO A 68 12.25 5.22 -0.10
C PRO A 68 12.96 4.72 -1.38
N PRO A 69 14.30 4.69 -1.38
CA PRO A 69 15.08 4.15 -2.49
C PRO A 69 14.82 2.67 -2.72
N GLU A 70 15.09 2.19 -3.94
CA GLU A 70 14.97 0.77 -4.25
C GLU A 70 15.92 -0.07 -3.40
N GLY A 71 15.44 -1.21 -2.91
CA GLY A 71 16.20 -2.14 -2.08
C GLY A 71 15.97 -1.98 -0.57
N ASP A 72 15.43 -0.85 -0.11
CA ASP A 72 15.07 -0.64 1.29
C ASP A 72 13.62 -1.11 1.56
N ARG A 73 13.48 -2.42 1.75
CA ARG A 73 12.16 -3.05 1.94
C ARG A 73 11.49 -2.59 3.24
N GLU A 74 12.23 -2.46 4.33
CA GLU A 74 11.65 -2.08 5.62
C GLU A 74 11.13 -0.64 5.60
N ALA A 75 11.87 0.28 4.98
CA ALA A 75 11.39 1.64 4.80
C ALA A 75 10.15 1.69 3.91
N LEU A 76 10.07 0.84 2.87
CA LEU A 76 8.91 0.78 1.98
C LEU A 76 7.66 0.25 2.70
N GLU A 77 7.82 -0.73 3.58
CA GLU A 77 6.73 -1.24 4.41
C GLU A 77 6.17 -0.16 5.34
N LYS A 78 7.04 0.56 6.06
CA LYS A 78 6.64 1.70 6.91
C LYS A 78 5.96 2.82 6.11
N TRP A 79 6.46 3.08 4.90
CA TRP A 79 5.85 4.06 4.00
C TRP A 79 4.44 3.62 3.57
N ILE A 80 4.25 2.34 3.25
CA ILE A 80 2.94 1.78 2.90
C ILE A 80 1.97 1.90 4.08
N GLU A 81 2.39 1.51 5.28
CA GLU A 81 1.57 1.61 6.51
C GLU A 81 1.04 3.02 6.72
N ALA A 82 1.90 4.04 6.61
CA ALA A 82 1.52 5.44 6.77
C ALA A 82 0.47 5.94 5.76
N HIS A 83 0.33 5.28 4.60
CA HIS A 83 -0.59 5.68 3.53
C HIS A 83 -1.87 4.83 3.47
N ILE A 84 -2.01 3.78 4.29
CA ILE A 84 -3.19 2.91 4.30
C ILE A 84 -4.05 3.02 5.58
N ASP A 85 -3.50 3.50 6.68
CA ASP A 85 -4.13 3.54 8.02
C ASP A 85 -4.93 4.85 8.30
N TRP A 86 -5.71 5.33 7.32
CA TRP A 86 -6.48 6.57 7.44
C TRP A 86 -8.00 6.37 7.38
#